data_AF-A0A2R6Y514-F1
#
_entry.id   AF-A0A2R6Y514-F1
#
_cell.length_a   1.000
_cell.length_b   1.000
_cell.length_c   1.000
_cell.angle_alpha   90.00
_cell.angle_beta   90.00
_cell.angle_gamma   90.00
#
_symmetry.space_group_name_H-M   'P 1'
#
loop_
_entity.id
_entity.type
_entity.pdbx_description
1 polymer ?
#
loop_
_entity_poly.entity_id
_entity_poly.type
_entity_poly.pdbx_seq_one_letter_code
_entity_poly.pdbx_strand_id
1 'polypeptide(L)' 'MWKKIQDWLIQSRKNIKTIMLPIIILYFIRTMFIPTFIDVFVLFILFLIYVGALLEWY' A
#
# COMPACT_ATOMS: atom_id res chain seq x y z
N MET A 1 -26.66 7.51 10.42
CA MET A 1 -25.87 6.26 10.51
C MET A 1 -24.72 6.19 9.49
N TRP A 2 -24.87 6.72 8.28
CA TRP A 2 -23.86 6.67 7.21
C TRP A 2 -22.58 7.51 7.45
N LYS A 3 -22.67 8.67 8.11
CA LYS A 3 -21.49 9.51 8.43
C LYS A 3 -20.43 8.79 9.28
N LYS A 4 -20.85 8.05 10.30
CA LYS A 4 -19.96 7.32 11.21
C LYS A 4 -19.13 6.25 10.49
N ILE A 5 -19.72 5.61 9.47
CA ILE A 5 -19.05 4.61 8.64
C ILE A 5 -18.03 5.28 7.71
N GLN A 6 -18.37 6.44 7.14
CA GLN A 6 -17.43 7.21 6.31
C GLN A 6 -16.22 7.68 7.12
N ASP A 7 -16.42 8.21 8.33
CA ASP A 7 -15.34 8.65 9.20
C ASP A 7 -14.43 7.49 9.60
N TRP A 8 -15.01 6.31 9.88
CA TRP A 8 -14.26 5.09 10.17
C TRP A 8 -13.46 4.57 8.96
N LEU A 9 -14.02 4.69 7.75
CA LEU A 9 -13.36 4.34 6.48
C LEU A 9 -12.21 5.29 6.16
N ILE A 10 -12.35 6.58 6.46
CA ILE A 10 -11.31 7.59 6.26
C ILE A 10 -10.17 7.38 7.25
N GLN A 11 -10.48 7.13 8.53
CA GLN A 11 -9.49 6.84 9.56
C GLN A 11 -8.73 5.54 9.27
N SER A 12 -9.45 4.48 8.86
CA SER A 12 -8.86 3.22 8.46
C SER A 12 -7.98 3.36 7.21
N ARG A 13 -8.40 4.16 6.22
CA ARG A 13 -7.56 4.46 5.04
C ARG A 13 -6.27 5.18 5.41
N LYS A 14 -6.30 6.12 6.35
CA LYS A 14 -5.09 6.79 6.85
C LYS A 14 -4.13 5.80 7.51
N ASN A 15 -4.64 4.91 8.37
CA ASN A 15 -3.83 3.90 9.03
C ASN A 15 -3.27 2.85 8.04
N ILE A 16 -4.07 2.45 7.04
CA ILE A 16 -3.64 1.54 5.98
C ILE A 16 -2.53 2.16 5.13
N LYS A 17 -2.61 3.45 4.79
CA LYS A 17 -1.52 4.17 4.10
C LYS A 17 -0.23 4.19 4.93
N THR A 18 -0.34 4.34 6.24
CA THR A 18 0.83 4.33 7.15
C THR A 18 1.46 2.94 7.27
N ILE A 19 0.67 1.88 7.23
CA ILE A 19 1.14 0.49 7.41
C ILE A 19 1.54 -0.17 6.08
N MET A 20 0.96 0.23 4.94
CA MET A 20 1.32 -0.30 3.62
C MET A 20 2.78 -0.03 3.27
N LEU A 21 3.29 1.17 3.58
CA LEU A 21 4.65 1.56 3.25
C LEU A 21 5.73 0.66 3.89
N PRO A 22 5.72 0.41 5.22
CA PRO A 22 6.69 -0.52 5.82
C PRO A 22 6.52 -1.96 5.32
N ILE A 23 5.31 -2.39 4.96
CA ILE A 23 5.09 -3.71 4.34
C ILE A 23 5.75 -3.78 2.96
N ILE A 24 5.57 -2.74 2.12
CA ILE A 24 6.21 -2.65 0.80
C ILE A 24 7.73 -2.64 0.95
N ILE A 25 8.28 -1.93 1.93
CA ILE A 25 9.73 -1.90 2.21
C ILE A 25 10.23 -3.28 2.62
N LEU A 26 9.53 -4.00 3.50
CA LEU A 26 9.92 -5.37 3.88
C LEU A 26 9.90 -6.34 2.70
N TYR A 27 8.87 -6.26 1.86
CA TYR A 27 8.80 -7.02 0.62
C TYR A 27 9.96 -6.66 -0.31
N PHE A 28 10.27 -5.37 -0.47
CA PHE A 28 11.38 -4.89 -1.29
C PHE A 28 12.73 -5.45 -0.81
N ILE A 29 12.97 -5.40 0.51
CA ILE A 29 14.16 -5.99 1.12
C ILE A 29 14.23 -7.48 0.82
N ARG A 30 13.14 -8.24 0.99
CA ARG A 30 13.09 -9.68 0.65
C ARG A 30 13.46 -9.93 -0.81
N THR A 31 12.87 -9.17 -1.72
CA THR A 31 13.10 -9.31 -3.17
C THR A 31 14.54 -8.96 -3.56
N MET A 32 15.25 -8.14 -2.77
CA MET A 32 16.68 -7.87 -2.96
C MET A 32 17.55 -9.11 -2.72
N PHE A 33 17.18 -9.97 -1.77
CA PHE A 33 17.91 -11.21 -1.48
C PHE A 33 17.54 -12.37 -2.41
N ILE A 34 16.26 -12.47 -2.80
CA ILE A 34 15.75 -13.53 -3.69
C ILE A 34 14.89 -12.87 -4.77
N PRO A 35 15.50 -12.28 -5.80
CA PRO A 35 14.75 -11.62 -6.86
C PRO A 35 14.15 -12.67 -7.79
N THR A 36 12.83 -12.87 -7.71
CA THR A 36 12.08 -13.48 -8.82
C THR A 36 11.43 -12.38 -9.65
N PHE A 37 11.29 -12.64 -10.96
CA PHE A 37 10.61 -11.71 -11.87
C PHE A 37 9.18 -11.39 -11.39
N ILE A 38 8.51 -12.38 -10.82
CA ILE A 38 7.15 -12.26 -10.28
C ILE A 38 7.14 -11.35 -9.05
N ASP A 39 8.07 -11.52 -8.11
CA ASP A 39 8.16 -10.70 -6.90
C ASP A 39 8.39 -9.22 -7.25
N VAL A 40 9.28 -8.92 -8.20
CA VAL A 40 9.55 -7.54 -8.66
C VAL A 40 8.32 -6.92 -9.32
N PHE A 41 7.62 -7.68 -10.16
CA PHE A 41 6.42 -7.22 -10.86
C PHE A 41 5.26 -6.93 -9.88
N VAL A 42 5.06 -7.81 -8.89
CA VAL A 42 4.07 -7.64 -7.83
C VAL A 42 4.39 -6.41 -6.96
N LEU A 43 5.66 -6.22 -6.57
CA LEU A 43 6.11 -5.04 -5.84
C LEU A 43 5.86 -3.74 -6.61
N PHE A 44 6.11 -3.75 -7.91
CA PHE A 44 5.90 -2.58 -8.77
C PHE A 44 4.41 -2.19 -8.84
N ILE A 45 3.51 -3.17 -8.97
CA ILE A 45 2.06 -2.93 -8.96
C ILE A 45 1.59 -2.43 -7.59
N LEU A 46 2.04 -3.05 -6.50
CA LEU A 46 1.71 -2.59 -5.14
C LEU A 46 2.21 -1.15 -4.90
N PHE A 47 3.39 -0.82 -5.40
CA PHE A 47 3.95 0.52 -5.32
C PHE A 47 3.12 1.53 -6.11
N LEU A 48 2.69 1.21 -7.33
CA LEU A 48 1.80 2.07 -8.11
C LEU A 48 0.45 2.30 -7.43
N ILE A 49 -0.15 1.26 -6.86
CA ILE A 49 -1.40 1.37 -6.09
C ILE A 49 -1.20 2.24 -4.85
N TYR A 50 -0.07 2.07 -4.15
CA TYR A 50 0.26 2.88 -2.98
C TYR A 50 0.45 4.36 -3.34
N VAL A 51 1.20 4.65 -4.40
CA VAL A 51 1.44 6.01 -4.90
C VAL A 51 0.14 6.64 -5.39
N GLY A 52 -0.68 5.91 -6.14
CA GLY A 52 -2.00 6.38 -6.57
C GLY A 52 -2.94 6.67 -5.39
N ALA A 53 -2.91 5.82 -4.36
CA ALA A 53 -3.65 6.07 -3.13
C ALA A 53 -3.10 7.27 -2.36
N LEU A 54 -1.77 7.46 -2.32
CA LEU A 54 -1.11 8.58 -1.64
C LEU A 54 -1.42 9.92 -2.30
N LEU A 55 -1.39 9.97 -3.64
CA LEU A 55 -1.69 11.15 -4.45
C LEU A 55 -3.18 11.53 -4.48
N GLU A 56 -4.04 10.78 -3.77
CA GLU A 56 -5.49 10.99 -3.76
C GLU A 56 -6.08 11.04 -5.18
N TRP A 57 -5.49 10.26 -6.11
CA TRP A 57 -5.94 10.21 -7.50
C TRP A 57 -7.30 9.50 -7.66
N TYR A 58 -7.98 9.15 -6.56
CA TYR A 58 -9.27 8.47 -6.50
C TYR A 58 -10.10 8.89 -5.27
#